data_AF-A0A8H9LXG4-F1
#
_entry.id   AF-A0A8H9LXG4-F1
#
_cell.length_a   1.000
_cell.length_b   1.000
_cell.length_c   1.000
_cell.angle_alpha   90.00
_cell.angle_beta   90.00
_cell.angle_gamma   90.00
#
_symmetry.space_group_name_H-M   'P 1'
#
loop_
_entity.id
_entity.type
_entity.pdbx_description
1 polymer ?
#
loop_
_entity_poly.entity_id
_entity_poly.type
_entity_poly.pdbx_seq_one_letter_code
_entity_poly.pdbx_strand_id
1 'polypeptide(L)'
;MDGRIHLPHATRTPLGIITPFRNLGGIFDLGWPYLGELLTDSVLAAAQQGRGTLMCITYHYSAGQPQRGCAGFGCDTAAARAHAYGIAEQAGKLFGKDHQQVYPLVCGFETDSDALVIHGKAGAVLDIRDWVGQPAEALAIRLATVCPDMPDDIRRDLLPLLEGNLAHVTSLYGTARALDIEHREWVICIGRGFDFLHLPNTALIIGPYGPDLAEPIGTAADIIAANMLHGRIPDDGFMLLASTPYQHSGVDRARAELKSQFLSRFAAQVIGQRHPELASKMRPHTAVVHWPTRRLDLLQPSN
;
A
#
# COMPACT_ATOMS: atom_id res chain seq x y z
N MET A 1 3.06 -3.75 2.36
CA MET A 1 4.17 -4.33 1.58
C MET A 1 3.66 -5.42 0.68
N ASP A 2 2.85 -6.36 1.21
CA ASP A 2 2.23 -7.47 0.48
C ASP A 2 1.73 -7.09 -0.93
N GLY A 3 2.22 -7.80 -1.94
CA GLY A 3 1.93 -7.55 -3.36
C GLY A 3 0.49 -7.84 -3.75
N ARG A 4 -0.24 -8.65 -2.96
CA ARG A 4 -1.65 -9.00 -3.23
C ARG A 4 -2.60 -7.83 -2.97
N ILE A 5 -2.23 -6.92 -2.07
CA ILE A 5 -3.05 -5.74 -1.77
C ILE A 5 -2.85 -4.72 -2.89
N HIS A 6 -3.74 -4.72 -3.87
CA HIS A 6 -3.73 -3.73 -4.95
C HIS A 6 -5.11 -3.08 -5.11
N LEU A 7 -5.34 -2.01 -4.36
CA LEU A 7 -6.62 -1.29 -4.38
C LEU A 7 -7.05 -0.87 -5.78
N PRO A 8 -6.25 -0.15 -6.60
CA PRO A 8 -6.75 0.26 -7.92
C PRO A 8 -7.13 -0.90 -8.84
N HIS A 9 -6.44 -2.05 -8.78
CA HIS A 9 -6.84 -3.26 -9.51
C HIS A 9 -8.16 -3.81 -8.97
N ALA A 10 -8.24 -4.02 -7.65
CA ALA A 10 -9.41 -4.58 -6.99
C ALA A 10 -10.65 -3.68 -7.09
N THR A 11 -10.48 -2.36 -7.23
CA THR A 11 -11.56 -1.37 -7.39
C THR A 11 -11.73 -0.91 -8.83
N ARG A 12 -11.02 -1.52 -9.79
CA ARG A 12 -11.03 -1.14 -11.22
C ARG A 12 -10.83 0.35 -11.47
N THR A 13 -9.97 0.96 -10.67
CA THR A 13 -9.68 2.39 -10.68
C THR A 13 -8.39 2.66 -11.45
N PRO A 14 -8.32 3.72 -12.28
CA PRO A 14 -7.09 4.12 -12.92
C PRO A 14 -5.94 4.35 -11.93
N LEU A 15 -4.73 3.94 -12.32
CA LEU A 15 -3.53 4.21 -11.55
C LEU A 15 -3.32 5.73 -11.38
N GLY A 16 -2.81 6.13 -10.21
CA GLY A 16 -2.56 7.53 -9.87
C GLY A 16 -3.73 8.27 -9.21
N ILE A 17 -4.94 7.70 -9.18
CA ILE A 17 -6.05 8.24 -8.38
C ILE A 17 -5.85 7.97 -6.89
N ILE A 18 -5.54 6.73 -6.54
CA ILE A 18 -5.22 6.32 -5.17
C ILE A 18 -3.71 6.46 -4.98
N THR A 19 -3.28 7.22 -3.97
CA THR A 19 -1.85 7.36 -3.60
C THR A 19 -1.51 6.35 -2.49
N PRO A 20 -0.76 5.27 -2.78
CA PRO A 20 -0.49 4.24 -1.80
C PRO A 20 0.68 4.61 -0.87
N PHE A 21 0.53 4.23 0.40
CA PHE A 21 1.61 4.14 1.37
C PHE A 21 1.77 2.68 1.77
N ARG A 22 3.00 2.14 1.68
CA ARG A 22 3.27 0.73 1.95
C ARG A 22 4.40 0.59 2.95
N ASN A 23 4.13 -0.17 4.00
CA ASN A 23 5.11 -0.67 4.95
C ASN A 23 4.82 -2.15 5.28
N LEU A 24 5.73 -2.82 5.97
CA LEU A 24 5.49 -4.16 6.52
C LEU A 24 4.24 -4.13 7.40
N GLY A 25 3.32 -5.06 7.17
CA GLY A 25 2.06 -5.16 7.90
C GLY A 25 1.07 -3.99 7.71
N GLY A 26 1.42 -2.92 7.00
CA GLY A 26 0.69 -1.66 7.12
C GLY A 26 0.93 -0.98 8.48
N ILE A 27 2.06 -1.31 9.13
CA ILE A 27 2.46 -0.72 10.40
C ILE A 27 2.95 0.70 10.15
N PHE A 28 2.23 1.68 10.70
CA PHE A 28 2.55 3.09 10.57
C PHE A 28 2.39 3.78 11.91
N ASP A 29 3.21 4.80 12.13
CA ASP A 29 3.04 5.79 13.18
C ASP A 29 2.96 7.16 12.52
N LEU A 30 1.80 7.82 12.61
CA LEU A 30 1.57 9.11 11.97
C LEU A 30 2.36 10.23 12.66
N GLY A 31 2.88 9.99 13.87
CA GLY A 31 3.83 10.86 14.55
C GLY A 31 5.28 10.70 14.07
N TRP A 32 5.58 9.69 13.24
CA TRP A 32 6.90 9.55 12.64
C TRP A 32 7.22 10.76 11.75
N PRO A 33 8.32 11.51 11.99
CA PRO A 33 8.52 12.81 11.37
C PRO A 33 8.36 12.82 9.84
N TYR A 34 9.00 11.87 9.15
CA TYR A 34 8.96 11.86 7.69
C TYR A 34 7.59 11.46 7.12
N LEU A 35 6.88 10.52 7.75
CA LEU A 35 5.55 10.13 7.30
C LEU A 35 4.53 11.24 7.62
N GLY A 36 4.58 11.77 8.85
CA GLY A 36 3.70 12.80 9.34
C GLY A 36 3.78 14.08 8.51
N GLU A 37 4.98 14.56 8.19
CA GLU A 37 5.19 15.72 7.29
C GLU A 37 4.55 15.48 5.93
N LEU A 38 4.84 14.33 5.32
CA LEU A 38 4.38 14.00 3.97
C LEU A 38 2.85 13.89 3.90
N LEU A 39 2.21 13.27 4.89
CA LEU A 39 0.75 13.21 4.99
C LEU A 39 0.15 14.59 5.22
N THR A 40 0.75 15.38 6.11
CA THR A 40 0.30 16.75 6.41
C THR A 40 0.38 17.63 5.16
N ASP A 41 1.50 17.61 4.44
CA ASP A 41 1.66 18.35 3.18
C ASP A 41 0.61 17.94 2.14
N SER A 42 0.32 16.65 2.04
CA SER A 42 -0.67 16.12 1.10
C SER A 42 -2.10 16.58 1.45
N VAL A 43 -2.45 16.54 2.74
CA VAL A 43 -3.75 17.01 3.24
C VAL A 43 -3.88 18.52 3.06
N LEU A 44 -2.85 19.29 3.39
CA LEU A 44 -2.84 20.75 3.23
C LEU A 44 -2.96 21.15 1.75
N ALA A 45 -2.27 20.45 0.84
CA ALA A 45 -2.39 20.69 -0.59
C ALA A 45 -3.81 20.42 -1.11
N ALA A 46 -4.48 19.37 -0.62
CA ALA A 46 -5.89 19.11 -0.94
C ALA A 46 -6.83 20.18 -0.36
N ALA A 47 -6.62 20.58 0.90
CA ALA A 47 -7.39 21.61 1.57
C ALA A 47 -7.29 22.97 0.86
N GLN A 48 -6.09 23.37 0.43
CA GLN A 48 -5.87 24.59 -0.35
C GLN A 48 -6.62 24.61 -1.69
N GLN A 49 -6.95 23.43 -2.23
CA GLN A 49 -7.76 23.27 -3.43
C GLN A 49 -9.27 23.13 -3.13
N GLY A 50 -9.67 23.28 -1.87
CA GLY A 50 -11.05 23.12 -1.42
C GLY A 50 -11.55 21.67 -1.46
N ARG A 51 -10.65 20.69 -1.34
CA ARG A 51 -10.96 19.25 -1.41
C ARG A 51 -10.79 18.58 -0.06
N GLY A 52 -11.73 17.70 0.30
CA GLY A 52 -11.57 16.75 1.40
C GLY A 52 -10.56 15.64 1.07
N THR A 53 -10.05 14.97 2.10
CA THR A 53 -9.15 13.82 1.95
C THR A 53 -9.77 12.56 2.55
N LEU A 54 -9.96 11.53 1.72
CA LEU A 54 -10.26 10.18 2.19
C LEU A 54 -8.94 9.45 2.49
N MET A 55 -8.73 9.08 3.76
CA MET A 55 -7.57 8.29 4.18
C MET A 55 -7.98 6.84 4.39
N CYS A 56 -7.76 5.99 3.39
CA CYS A 56 -8.01 4.55 3.49
C CYS A 56 -6.88 3.87 4.27
N ILE A 57 -7.20 3.37 5.47
CA ILE A 57 -6.27 2.68 6.37
C ILE A 57 -6.56 1.20 6.29
N THR A 58 -5.66 0.45 5.67
CA THR A 58 -5.93 -0.93 5.27
C THR A 58 -5.26 -1.95 6.17
N TYR A 59 -6.00 -3.01 6.49
CA TYR A 59 -5.45 -4.30 6.91
C TYR A 59 -5.92 -5.37 5.93
N HIS A 60 -5.31 -6.56 5.98
CA HIS A 60 -5.72 -7.66 5.10
C HIS A 60 -5.73 -9.00 5.83
N TYR A 61 -6.51 -9.93 5.30
CA TYR A 61 -6.63 -11.30 5.81
C TYR A 61 -7.04 -12.25 4.67
N SER A 62 -7.00 -13.56 4.94
CA SER A 62 -7.56 -14.60 4.07
C SER A 62 -8.64 -15.32 4.86
N ALA A 63 -9.86 -15.35 4.33
CA ALA A 63 -11.00 -15.99 4.98
C ALA A 63 -10.90 -17.53 4.92
N GLY A 64 -10.40 -18.05 3.81
CA GLY A 64 -10.26 -19.48 3.55
C GLY A 64 -9.06 -20.12 4.26
N GLN A 65 -7.95 -19.39 4.46
CA GLN A 65 -6.78 -19.90 5.18
C GLN A 65 -6.12 -18.81 6.04
N PRO A 66 -6.37 -18.80 7.36
CA PRO A 66 -5.81 -17.78 8.26
C PRO A 66 -4.29 -17.61 8.15
N GLN A 67 -3.53 -18.67 7.90
CA GLN A 67 -2.06 -18.61 7.75
C GLN A 67 -1.59 -17.81 6.53
N ARG A 68 -2.51 -17.40 5.63
CA ARG A 68 -2.23 -16.53 4.48
C ARG A 68 -2.54 -15.06 4.76
N GLY A 69 -2.95 -14.74 5.99
CA GLY A 69 -3.20 -13.38 6.43
C GLY A 69 -1.92 -12.56 6.55
N CYS A 70 -2.02 -11.43 7.25
CA CYS A 70 -0.91 -10.50 7.34
C CYS A 70 0.27 -11.07 8.13
N ALA A 71 1.36 -11.41 7.45
CA ALA A 71 2.60 -11.88 8.07
C ALA A 71 3.19 -10.87 9.09
N GLY A 72 3.02 -9.56 8.84
CA GLY A 72 3.48 -8.50 9.75
C GLY A 72 2.80 -8.50 11.12
N PHE A 73 1.66 -9.20 11.26
CA PHE A 73 0.96 -9.43 12.52
C PHE A 73 0.88 -10.92 12.87
N GLY A 74 1.78 -11.76 12.33
CA GLY A 74 1.77 -13.20 12.60
C GLY A 74 0.48 -13.90 12.16
N CYS A 75 -0.17 -13.38 11.11
CA CYS A 75 -1.48 -13.83 10.62
C CYS A 75 -2.66 -13.59 11.59
N ASP A 76 -2.48 -12.79 12.64
CA ASP A 76 -3.56 -12.37 13.52
C ASP A 76 -4.36 -11.22 12.88
N THR A 77 -5.55 -11.57 12.37
CA THR A 77 -6.47 -10.61 11.75
C THR A 77 -7.00 -9.59 12.76
N ALA A 78 -7.22 -9.98 14.02
CA ALA A 78 -7.72 -9.09 15.04
C ALA A 78 -6.65 -8.04 15.42
N ALA A 79 -5.40 -8.47 15.56
CA ALA A 79 -4.27 -7.57 15.80
C ALA A 79 -4.05 -6.59 14.64
N ALA A 80 -4.06 -7.08 13.39
CA ALA A 80 -3.92 -6.23 12.21
C ALA A 80 -5.05 -5.19 12.11
N ARG A 81 -6.30 -5.60 12.37
CA ARG A 81 -7.46 -4.70 12.41
C ARG A 81 -7.37 -3.68 13.55
N ALA A 82 -6.98 -4.11 14.75
CA ALA A 82 -6.83 -3.23 15.89
C ALA A 82 -5.76 -2.15 15.63
N HIS A 83 -4.66 -2.51 14.96
CA HIS A 83 -3.65 -1.56 14.55
C HIS A 83 -4.18 -0.53 13.54
N ALA A 84 -4.97 -0.96 12.56
CA ALA A 84 -5.61 -0.05 11.61
C ALA A 84 -6.54 0.98 12.31
N TYR A 85 -7.31 0.55 13.33
CA TYR A 85 -8.07 1.49 14.16
C TYR A 85 -7.18 2.44 14.96
N GLY A 86 -6.03 1.98 15.46
CA GLY A 86 -5.05 2.84 16.12
C GLY A 86 -4.52 3.94 15.21
N ILE A 87 -4.26 3.64 13.93
CA ILE A 87 -3.86 4.65 12.93
C ILE A 87 -5.01 5.63 12.68
N ALA A 88 -6.26 5.15 12.59
CA ALA A 88 -7.42 6.03 12.41
C ALA A 88 -7.59 7.00 13.59
N GLU A 89 -7.32 6.54 14.82
CA GLU A 89 -7.32 7.40 16.00
C GLU A 89 -6.20 8.45 15.94
N GLN A 90 -4.99 8.08 15.49
CA GLN A 90 -3.90 9.03 15.28
C GLN A 90 -4.27 10.08 14.23
N ALA A 91 -4.91 9.67 13.12
CA ALA A 91 -5.37 10.60 12.09
C ALA A 91 -6.39 11.60 12.67
N GLY A 92 -7.32 11.13 13.50
CA GLY A 92 -8.26 12.00 14.20
C GLY A 92 -7.62 12.95 15.22
N LYS A 93 -6.49 12.58 15.82
CA LYS A 93 -5.70 13.47 16.69
C LYS A 93 -4.95 14.53 15.88
N LEU A 94 -4.44 14.17 14.70
CA LEU A 94 -3.61 15.04 13.86
C LEU A 94 -4.46 16.03 13.03
N PHE A 95 -5.56 15.57 12.46
CA PHE A 95 -6.37 16.34 11.49
C PHE A 95 -7.74 16.76 12.01
N GLY A 96 -8.08 16.39 13.26
CA GLY A 96 -9.39 16.66 13.86
C GLY A 96 -10.39 15.51 13.71
N LYS A 97 -11.46 15.57 14.53
CA LYS A 97 -12.50 14.53 14.63
C LYS A 97 -13.86 14.94 14.04
N ASP A 98 -13.93 16.13 13.46
CA ASP A 98 -15.13 16.63 12.79
C ASP A 98 -15.34 16.04 11.38
N HIS A 99 -14.31 15.33 10.89
CA HIS A 99 -14.25 14.63 9.61
C HIS A 99 -14.50 15.52 8.38
N GLN A 100 -14.39 16.84 8.52
CA GLN A 100 -14.65 17.77 7.42
C GLN A 100 -13.51 17.76 6.40
N GLN A 101 -12.26 17.81 6.89
CA GLN A 101 -11.09 17.90 6.03
C GLN A 101 -10.46 16.53 5.72
N VAL A 102 -10.45 15.63 6.70
CA VAL A 102 -9.89 14.27 6.58
C VAL A 102 -10.87 13.26 7.15
N TYR A 103 -11.24 12.27 6.35
CA TYR A 103 -12.02 11.12 6.79
C TYR A 103 -11.12 9.88 6.89
N PRO A 104 -10.72 9.45 8.10
CA PRO A 104 -9.94 8.23 8.29
C PRO A 104 -10.85 7.01 8.23
N LEU A 105 -10.79 6.25 7.13
CA LEU A 105 -11.60 5.07 6.90
C LEU A 105 -10.78 3.80 7.11
N VAL A 106 -11.17 2.97 8.07
CA VAL A 106 -10.59 1.63 8.23
C VAL A 106 -11.22 0.69 7.21
N CYS A 107 -10.38 0.03 6.41
CA CYS A 107 -10.78 -0.88 5.36
C CYS A 107 -10.07 -2.24 5.55
N GLY A 108 -10.83 -3.33 5.64
CA GLY A 108 -10.29 -4.67 5.46
C GLY A 108 -10.17 -5.01 3.97
N PHE A 109 -9.15 -5.79 3.62
CA PHE A 109 -8.97 -6.39 2.31
C PHE A 109 -8.94 -7.91 2.46
N GLU A 110 -9.98 -8.59 1.98
CA GLU A 110 -10.05 -10.04 1.98
C GLU A 110 -9.36 -10.57 0.72
N THR A 111 -8.21 -11.22 0.91
CA THR A 111 -7.27 -11.57 -0.17
C THR A 111 -7.68 -12.77 -1.02
N ASP A 112 -8.66 -13.58 -0.60
CA ASP A 112 -9.10 -14.71 -1.41
C ASP A 112 -10.03 -14.26 -2.55
N SER A 113 -10.88 -13.28 -2.27
CA SER A 113 -11.87 -12.73 -3.21
C SER A 113 -11.56 -11.30 -3.70
N ASP A 114 -10.48 -10.68 -3.21
CA ASP A 114 -10.13 -9.27 -3.43
C ASP A 114 -11.22 -8.29 -2.95
N ALA A 115 -12.02 -8.69 -1.96
CA ALA A 115 -13.16 -7.92 -1.49
C ALA A 115 -12.76 -6.91 -0.40
N LEU A 116 -13.34 -5.72 -0.48
CA LEU A 116 -13.21 -4.70 0.54
C LEU A 116 -14.25 -4.88 1.66
N VAL A 117 -13.81 -4.58 2.88
CA VAL A 117 -14.64 -4.54 4.08
C VAL A 117 -14.54 -3.16 4.70
N ILE A 118 -15.60 -2.36 4.64
CA ILE A 118 -15.64 -0.99 5.14
C ILE A 118 -16.12 -1.00 6.59
N HIS A 119 -15.34 -0.38 7.47
CA HIS A 119 -15.64 -0.27 8.89
C HIS A 119 -16.19 1.12 9.19
N GLY A 120 -17.46 1.17 9.58
CA GLY A 120 -18.18 2.39 9.87
C GLY A 120 -18.35 2.67 11.37
N LYS A 121 -19.36 3.47 11.70
CA LYS A 121 -19.67 3.85 13.09
C LYS A 121 -20.37 2.74 13.86
N ALA A 122 -20.21 2.76 15.18
CA ALA A 122 -20.89 1.84 16.11
C ALA A 122 -20.71 0.35 15.75
N GLY A 123 -19.58 -0.01 15.14
CA GLY A 123 -19.32 -1.39 14.70
C GLY A 123 -20.06 -1.81 13.43
N ALA A 124 -20.70 -0.87 12.72
CA ALA A 124 -21.31 -1.15 11.43
C ALA A 124 -20.23 -1.56 10.42
N VAL A 125 -20.53 -2.59 9.63
CA VAL A 125 -19.64 -3.13 8.60
C VAL A 125 -20.39 -3.25 7.28
N LEU A 126 -19.68 -2.94 6.19
CA LEU A 126 -20.08 -3.23 4.82
C LEU A 126 -19.01 -4.14 4.22
N ASP A 127 -19.33 -5.42 4.06
CA ASP A 127 -18.48 -6.38 3.36
C ASP A 127 -18.99 -6.55 1.93
N ILE A 128 -18.16 -6.26 0.93
CA ILE A 128 -18.56 -6.32 -0.49
C ILE A 128 -19.01 -7.72 -0.92
N ARG A 129 -18.53 -8.78 -0.25
CA ARG A 129 -18.93 -10.17 -0.56
C ARG A 129 -20.42 -10.40 -0.32
N ASP A 130 -21.00 -9.73 0.68
CA ASP A 130 -22.42 -9.84 0.99
C ASP A 130 -23.30 -9.19 -0.09
N TRP A 131 -22.72 -8.36 -0.96
CA TRP A 131 -23.41 -7.59 -2.00
C TRP A 131 -23.39 -8.24 -3.38
N VAL A 132 -22.69 -9.37 -3.54
CA VAL A 132 -22.70 -10.11 -4.81
C VAL A 132 -24.13 -10.53 -5.16
N GLY A 133 -24.59 -10.16 -6.36
CA GLY A 133 -25.96 -10.40 -6.82
C GLY A 133 -27.00 -9.41 -6.31
N GLN A 134 -26.63 -8.43 -5.48
CA GLN A 134 -27.51 -7.33 -5.09
C GLN A 134 -27.40 -6.14 -6.08
N PRO A 135 -28.44 -5.29 -6.17
CA PRO A 135 -28.39 -4.07 -6.98
C PRO A 135 -27.29 -3.11 -6.46
N ALA A 136 -26.42 -2.65 -7.35
CA ALA A 136 -25.32 -1.74 -7.00
C ALA A 136 -25.84 -0.39 -6.49
N GLU A 137 -27.01 0.04 -6.94
CA GLU A 137 -27.64 1.32 -6.56
C GLU A 137 -27.99 1.36 -5.06
N ALA A 138 -28.23 0.20 -4.43
CA ALA A 138 -28.50 0.10 -3.00
C ALA A 138 -27.22 0.27 -2.14
N LEU A 139 -26.03 0.17 -2.75
CA LEU A 139 -24.74 0.30 -2.07
C LEU A 139 -24.53 1.71 -1.51
N ALA A 140 -25.01 2.74 -2.22
CA ALA A 140 -24.94 4.13 -1.77
C ALA A 140 -25.71 4.34 -0.45
N ILE A 141 -26.90 3.77 -0.34
CA ILE A 141 -27.76 3.83 0.86
C ILE A 141 -27.08 3.10 2.02
N ARG A 142 -26.50 1.93 1.74
CA ARG A 142 -25.76 1.18 2.76
C ARG A 142 -24.54 1.95 3.24
N LEU A 143 -23.75 2.52 2.34
CA LEU A 143 -22.56 3.30 2.69
C LEU A 143 -22.93 4.48 3.58
N ALA A 144 -24.00 5.22 3.25
CA ALA A 144 -24.49 6.31 4.09
C ALA A 144 -24.95 5.83 5.48
N THR A 145 -25.50 4.62 5.58
CA THR A 145 -25.91 4.03 6.87
C THR A 145 -24.70 3.60 7.71
N VAL A 146 -23.68 3.04 7.07
CA VAL A 146 -22.47 2.53 7.74
C VAL A 146 -21.56 3.69 8.17
N CYS A 147 -21.45 4.72 7.35
CA CYS A 147 -20.64 5.92 7.57
C CYS A 147 -21.52 7.18 7.55
N PRO A 148 -22.40 7.39 8.54
CA PRO A 148 -23.37 8.49 8.54
C PRO A 148 -22.73 9.87 8.73
N ASP A 149 -21.50 9.91 9.24
CA ASP A 149 -20.72 11.12 9.46
C ASP A 149 -19.71 11.41 8.33
N MET A 150 -19.74 10.62 7.26
CA MET A 150 -18.91 10.86 6.07
C MET A 150 -19.48 12.02 5.24
N PRO A 151 -18.68 13.06 4.97
CA PRO A 151 -19.08 14.14 4.08
C PRO A 151 -19.58 13.63 2.73
N ASP A 152 -20.57 14.33 2.17
CA ASP A 152 -21.26 13.90 0.95
C ASP A 152 -20.33 13.81 -0.27
N ASP A 153 -19.35 14.71 -0.35
CA ASP A 153 -18.33 14.71 -1.40
C ASP A 153 -17.39 13.52 -1.29
N ILE A 154 -16.88 13.23 -0.09
CA ILE A 154 -16.05 12.04 0.17
C ILE A 154 -16.84 10.76 -0.11
N ARG A 155 -18.12 10.71 0.30
CA ARG A 155 -18.98 9.55 0.07
C ARG A 155 -19.23 9.32 -1.42
N ARG A 156 -19.49 10.40 -2.17
CA ARG A 156 -19.63 10.36 -3.63
C ARG A 156 -18.35 9.86 -4.30
N ASP A 157 -17.18 10.24 -3.82
CA ASP A 157 -15.91 9.85 -4.42
C ASP A 157 -15.49 8.41 -4.04
N LEU A 158 -15.91 7.92 -2.86
CA LEU A 158 -15.70 6.53 -2.43
C LEU A 158 -16.61 5.54 -3.17
N LEU A 159 -17.86 5.91 -3.45
CA LEU A 159 -18.85 5.00 -4.01
C LEU A 159 -18.39 4.29 -5.31
N PRO A 160 -17.83 4.98 -6.32
CA PRO A 160 -17.32 4.32 -7.53
C PRO A 160 -16.22 3.29 -7.25
N LEU A 161 -15.43 3.45 -6.18
CA LEU A 161 -14.41 2.47 -5.79
C LEU A 161 -15.08 1.18 -5.27
N LEU A 162 -16.16 1.31 -4.49
CA LEU A 162 -16.91 0.18 -3.96
C LEU A 162 -17.70 -0.53 -5.07
N GLU A 163 -18.31 0.21 -5.99
CA GLU A 163 -19.00 -0.34 -7.16
C GLU A 163 -18.00 -1.10 -8.07
N GLY A 164 -16.82 -0.51 -8.30
CA GLY A 164 -15.73 -1.16 -9.03
C GLY A 164 -15.25 -2.44 -8.33
N ASN A 165 -15.17 -2.43 -6.99
CA ASN A 165 -14.84 -3.62 -6.22
C ASN A 165 -15.92 -4.69 -6.26
N LEU A 166 -17.19 -4.32 -6.15
CA LEU A 166 -18.31 -5.25 -6.33
C LEU A 166 -18.29 -5.89 -7.72
N ALA A 167 -18.05 -5.10 -8.76
CA ALA A 167 -17.94 -5.62 -10.13
C ALA A 167 -16.74 -6.55 -10.31
N HIS A 168 -15.60 -6.25 -9.66
CA HIS A 168 -14.41 -7.12 -9.63
C HIS A 168 -14.71 -8.45 -8.93
N VAL A 169 -15.18 -8.40 -7.68
CA VAL A 169 -15.53 -9.58 -6.88
C VAL A 169 -16.59 -10.43 -7.59
N THR A 170 -17.61 -9.81 -8.18
CA THR A 170 -18.65 -10.52 -8.94
C THR A 170 -18.06 -11.24 -10.16
N SER A 171 -17.09 -10.64 -10.86
CA SER A 171 -16.43 -11.30 -12.00
C SER A 171 -15.56 -12.50 -11.60
N LEU A 172 -15.13 -12.56 -10.35
CA LEU A 172 -14.39 -13.69 -9.79
C LEU A 172 -15.33 -14.78 -9.22
N TYR A 173 -16.58 -14.44 -8.95
CA TYR A 173 -17.55 -15.35 -8.37
C TYR A 173 -17.85 -16.54 -9.30
N GLY A 174 -17.71 -17.76 -8.81
CA GLY A 174 -17.94 -18.99 -9.58
C GLY A 174 -16.82 -19.38 -10.55
N THR A 175 -15.74 -18.60 -10.65
CA THR A 175 -14.51 -19.06 -11.34
C THR A 175 -13.65 -19.89 -10.40
N ALA A 176 -13.21 -21.06 -10.86
CA ALA A 176 -12.21 -21.87 -10.16
C ALA A 176 -10.86 -21.15 -10.23
N ARG A 177 -10.63 -20.20 -9.31
CA ARG A 177 -9.36 -19.51 -9.20
C ARG A 177 -8.36 -20.49 -8.58
N ALA A 178 -7.30 -20.82 -9.31
CA ALA A 178 -6.04 -21.10 -8.64
C ALA A 178 -5.67 -19.78 -7.97
N LEU A 179 -6.02 -19.65 -6.68
CA LEU A 179 -5.55 -18.53 -5.87
C LEU A 179 -4.04 -18.47 -6.15
N ASP A 180 -3.54 -17.31 -6.60
CA ASP A 180 -2.10 -17.12 -6.79
C ASP A 180 -1.52 -16.92 -5.38
N ILE A 181 -1.54 -18.02 -4.62
CA ILE A 181 -1.34 -18.13 -3.16
C ILE A 181 0.08 -17.78 -2.79
N GLU A 182 0.98 -17.93 -3.75
CA GLU A 182 2.41 -17.84 -3.54
C GLU A 182 2.92 -16.48 -3.98
N HIS A 183 3.61 -15.81 -3.06
CA HIS A 183 4.47 -14.68 -3.37
C HIS A 183 5.41 -15.04 -4.52
N ARG A 184 5.40 -14.24 -5.59
CA ARG A 184 6.31 -14.37 -6.75
C ARG A 184 7.00 -13.06 -7.05
N GLU A 185 7.00 -12.14 -6.10
CA GLU A 185 7.73 -10.90 -6.19
C GLU A 185 9.22 -11.20 -6.42
N TRP A 186 9.81 -10.48 -7.38
CA TRP A 186 11.21 -10.61 -7.79
C TRP A 186 11.91 -9.24 -7.81
N VAL A 187 11.21 -8.21 -7.35
CA VAL A 187 11.70 -6.83 -7.23
C VAL A 187 11.54 -6.37 -5.78
N ILE A 188 12.59 -5.79 -5.22
CA ILE A 188 12.53 -5.03 -3.98
C ILE A 188 12.58 -3.54 -4.34
N CYS A 189 11.54 -2.79 -3.97
CA CYS A 189 11.46 -1.35 -4.20
C CYS A 189 11.60 -0.58 -2.90
N ILE A 190 12.59 0.32 -2.81
CA ILE A 190 12.87 1.11 -1.60
C ILE A 190 12.65 2.60 -1.87
N GLY A 191 11.80 3.23 -1.07
CA GLY A 191 11.46 4.65 -1.20
C GLY A 191 10.04 4.85 -1.73
N ARG A 192 9.87 5.66 -2.78
CA ARG A 192 8.57 6.05 -3.34
C ARG A 192 8.66 6.24 -4.85
N GLY A 193 7.50 6.31 -5.52
CA GLY A 193 7.43 6.57 -6.96
C GLY A 193 7.24 5.34 -7.84
N PHE A 194 6.86 4.22 -7.24
CA PHE A 194 6.73 2.92 -7.91
C PHE A 194 5.30 2.66 -8.41
N ASP A 195 4.55 3.71 -8.75
CA ASP A 195 3.13 3.59 -9.16
C ASP A 195 2.93 2.55 -10.28
N PHE A 196 3.90 2.45 -11.19
CA PHE A 196 3.95 1.51 -12.31
C PHE A 196 4.35 0.07 -11.96
N LEU A 197 4.90 -0.18 -10.77
CA LEU A 197 5.26 -1.54 -10.26
C LEU A 197 4.28 -2.05 -9.22
N HIS A 198 3.18 -1.32 -8.96
CA HIS A 198 2.05 -1.88 -8.25
C HIS A 198 1.33 -2.84 -9.19
N LEU A 199 1.91 -4.01 -9.39
CA LEU A 199 1.27 -5.13 -10.06
C LEU A 199 1.31 -6.30 -9.07
N PRO A 200 0.25 -7.11 -8.98
CA PRO A 200 0.23 -8.26 -8.08
C PRO A 200 1.45 -9.16 -8.34
N ASN A 201 2.04 -9.68 -7.26
CA ASN A 201 3.17 -10.63 -7.33
C ASN A 201 4.40 -10.12 -8.12
N THR A 202 4.60 -8.81 -8.23
CA THR A 202 5.74 -8.22 -8.95
C THR A 202 6.79 -7.65 -8.00
N ALA A 203 6.40 -6.75 -7.11
CA ALA A 203 7.33 -5.97 -6.29
C ALA A 203 6.95 -5.90 -4.81
N LEU A 204 7.95 -6.07 -3.94
CA LEU A 204 7.88 -5.77 -2.52
C LEU A 204 8.25 -4.30 -2.32
N ILE A 205 7.26 -3.45 -2.01
CA ILE A 205 7.45 -2.00 -1.90
C ILE A 205 7.57 -1.59 -0.42
N ILE A 206 8.70 -0.95 -0.11
CA ILE A 206 9.10 -0.52 1.23
C ILE A 206 9.33 0.98 1.23
N GLY A 207 8.47 1.72 1.91
CA GLY A 207 8.71 3.14 2.14
C GLY A 207 9.42 3.42 3.48
N PRO A 208 10.18 4.53 3.59
CA PRO A 208 10.94 4.89 4.80
C PRO A 208 10.03 5.54 5.86
N TYR A 209 8.99 4.81 6.27
CA TYR A 209 7.91 5.32 7.11
C TYR A 209 8.00 4.93 8.58
N GLY A 210 9.11 4.30 8.98
CA GLY A 210 9.37 3.93 10.36
C GLY A 210 10.86 4.11 10.72
N PRO A 211 11.19 4.06 12.02
CA PRO A 211 12.54 4.25 12.53
C PRO A 211 13.49 3.10 12.15
N ASP A 212 12.96 1.88 12.00
CA ASP A 212 13.71 0.71 11.56
C ASP A 212 13.35 0.35 10.12
N LEU A 213 14.18 0.80 9.19
CA LEU A 213 14.07 0.44 7.79
C LEU A 213 14.80 -0.87 7.47
N ALA A 214 15.69 -1.35 8.33
CA ALA A 214 16.47 -2.56 8.07
C ALA A 214 15.59 -3.81 8.13
N GLU A 215 14.69 -3.89 9.12
CA GLU A 215 13.84 -5.07 9.27
C GLU A 215 12.88 -5.34 8.09
N PRO A 216 12.13 -4.36 7.56
CA PRO A 216 11.30 -4.59 6.38
C PRO A 216 12.15 -4.96 5.14
N ILE A 217 13.37 -4.42 5.00
CA ILE A 217 14.29 -4.79 3.92
C ILE A 217 14.74 -6.24 4.07
N GLY A 218 15.13 -6.64 5.29
CA GLY A 218 15.52 -8.01 5.59
C GLY A 218 14.39 -9.00 5.36
N THR A 219 13.18 -8.66 5.79
CA THR A 219 11.97 -9.47 5.53
C THR A 219 11.73 -9.64 4.04
N ALA A 220 11.87 -8.57 3.24
CA ALA A 220 11.72 -8.68 1.80
C ALA A 220 12.80 -9.59 1.17
N ALA A 221 14.03 -9.51 1.66
CA ALA A 221 15.10 -10.42 1.23
C ALA A 221 14.80 -11.89 1.59
N ASP A 222 14.26 -12.15 2.78
CA ASP A 222 13.80 -13.50 3.18
C ASP A 222 12.74 -14.04 2.20
N ILE A 223 11.79 -13.19 1.79
CA ILE A 223 10.75 -13.56 0.82
C ILE A 223 11.36 -13.90 -0.55
N ILE A 224 12.27 -13.06 -1.07
CA ILE A 224 12.95 -13.33 -2.35
C ILE A 224 13.74 -14.65 -2.28
N ALA A 225 14.53 -14.86 -1.22
CA ALA A 225 15.32 -16.07 -1.04
C ALA A 225 14.42 -17.32 -0.97
N ALA A 226 13.32 -17.25 -0.22
CA ALA A 226 12.34 -18.32 -0.17
C ALA A 226 11.68 -18.58 -1.53
N ASN A 227 11.40 -17.55 -2.32
CA ASN A 227 10.83 -17.71 -3.65
C ASN A 227 11.79 -18.40 -4.61
N MET A 228 13.08 -18.05 -4.58
CA MET A 228 14.12 -18.75 -5.38
C MET A 228 14.27 -20.21 -4.95
N LEU A 229 14.34 -20.46 -3.63
CA LEU A 229 14.49 -21.81 -3.08
C LEU A 229 13.35 -22.75 -3.48
N HIS A 230 12.11 -22.24 -3.50
CA HIS A 230 10.94 -23.01 -3.91
C HIS A 230 10.70 -23.02 -5.44
N GLY A 231 11.60 -22.42 -6.24
CA GLY A 231 11.47 -22.37 -7.70
C GLY A 231 10.31 -21.49 -8.20
N ARG A 232 9.81 -20.57 -7.36
CA ARG A 232 8.72 -19.64 -7.71
C ARG A 232 9.18 -18.53 -8.62
N ILE A 233 10.45 -18.14 -8.48
CA ILE A 233 11.17 -17.24 -9.38
C ILE A 233 12.50 -17.91 -9.78
N PRO A 234 13.06 -17.58 -10.95
CA PRO A 234 14.37 -18.10 -11.35
C PRO A 234 15.46 -17.74 -10.34
N ASP A 235 16.44 -18.63 -10.18
CA ASP A 235 17.60 -18.42 -9.32
C ASP A 235 18.75 -17.64 -10.03
N ASP A 236 18.40 -16.70 -10.90
CA ASP A 236 19.35 -15.91 -11.69
C ASP A 236 19.52 -14.46 -11.19
N GLY A 237 18.68 -14.05 -10.23
CA GLY A 237 18.79 -12.80 -9.51
C GLY A 237 17.47 -12.11 -9.26
N PHE A 238 17.56 -10.93 -8.67
CA PHE A 238 16.42 -10.09 -8.37
C PHE A 238 16.80 -8.63 -8.54
N MET A 239 15.80 -7.78 -8.78
CA MET A 239 16.01 -6.34 -8.94
C MET A 239 15.87 -5.63 -7.59
N LEU A 240 16.83 -4.78 -7.24
CA LEU A 240 16.68 -3.78 -6.19
C LEU A 240 16.49 -2.42 -6.88
N LEU A 241 15.35 -1.76 -6.69
CA LEU A 241 15.08 -0.43 -7.24
C LEU A 241 14.87 0.58 -6.10
N ALA A 242 15.79 1.52 -5.94
CA ALA A 242 15.65 2.62 -4.99
C ALA A 242 15.21 3.90 -5.71
N SER A 243 14.16 4.56 -5.22
CA SER A 243 13.69 5.81 -5.80
C SER A 243 13.09 6.80 -4.81
N THR A 244 13.28 8.09 -5.09
CA THR A 244 12.70 9.20 -4.34
C THR A 244 12.02 10.19 -5.30
N PRO A 245 10.80 10.64 -5.00
CA PRO A 245 10.12 11.66 -5.78
C PRO A 245 10.66 13.06 -5.50
N TYR A 246 10.64 13.90 -6.53
CA TYR A 246 10.85 15.34 -6.45
C TYR A 246 9.76 16.08 -7.21
N GLN A 247 9.43 17.30 -6.80
CA GLN A 247 8.48 18.19 -7.45
C GLN A 247 9.17 19.24 -8.33
N HIS A 248 10.25 19.83 -7.83
CA HIS A 248 10.93 20.94 -8.49
C HIS A 248 12.37 20.57 -8.87
N SER A 249 12.80 21.02 -10.04
CA SER A 249 14.22 20.92 -10.43
C SER A 249 15.11 21.74 -9.49
N GLY A 250 16.40 21.44 -9.48
CA GLY A 250 17.38 22.11 -8.60
C GLY A 250 17.53 21.38 -7.26
N VAL A 251 17.38 22.09 -6.15
CA VAL A 251 17.67 21.58 -4.79
C VAL A 251 16.82 20.37 -4.43
N ASP A 252 15.54 20.37 -4.78
CA ASP A 252 14.61 19.27 -4.46
C ASP A 252 15.00 17.99 -5.22
N ARG A 253 15.28 18.09 -6.53
CA ARG A 253 15.87 16.98 -7.30
C ARG A 253 17.20 16.50 -6.70
N ALA A 254 18.13 17.40 -6.38
CA ALA A 254 19.42 17.02 -5.80
C ALA A 254 19.27 16.27 -4.46
N ARG A 255 18.32 16.70 -3.62
CA ARG A 255 17.95 16.00 -2.38
C ARG A 255 17.37 14.60 -2.67
N ALA A 256 16.51 14.48 -3.68
CA ALA A 256 15.96 13.19 -4.09
C ALA A 256 17.04 12.24 -4.62
N GLU A 257 18.04 12.75 -5.34
CA GLU A 257 19.19 11.96 -5.81
C GLU A 257 20.01 11.42 -4.65
N LEU A 258 20.41 12.29 -3.70
CA LEU A 258 21.14 11.90 -2.48
C LEU A 258 20.37 10.85 -1.67
N LYS A 259 19.05 11.06 -1.49
CA LYS A 259 18.20 10.12 -0.75
C LYS A 259 18.11 8.77 -1.45
N SER A 260 17.94 8.75 -2.77
CA SER A 260 17.83 7.50 -3.54
C SER A 260 19.14 6.71 -3.50
N GLN A 261 20.28 7.39 -3.62
CA GLN A 261 21.61 6.77 -3.47
C GLN A 261 21.83 6.22 -2.05
N PHE A 262 21.41 6.96 -1.02
CA PHE A 262 21.46 6.47 0.36
C PHE A 262 20.61 5.20 0.53
N LEU A 263 19.34 5.23 0.11
CA LEU A 263 18.42 4.09 0.22
C LEU A 263 18.93 2.86 -0.53
N SER A 264 19.48 3.06 -1.73
CA SER A 264 20.09 2.00 -2.54
C SER A 264 21.24 1.31 -1.80
N ARG A 265 22.22 2.09 -1.32
CA ARG A 265 23.38 1.57 -0.58
C ARG A 265 22.99 0.92 0.74
N PHE A 266 22.09 1.55 1.49
CA PHE A 266 21.60 1.05 2.77
C PHE A 266 20.88 -0.30 2.59
N ALA A 267 19.99 -0.41 1.60
CA ALA A 267 19.31 -1.66 1.31
C ALA A 267 20.26 -2.76 0.87
N ALA A 268 21.21 -2.44 -0.02
CA ALA A 268 22.24 -3.39 -0.44
C ALA A 268 23.08 -3.91 0.74
N GLN A 269 23.42 -3.02 1.69
CA GLN A 269 24.16 -3.40 2.90
C GLN A 269 23.35 -4.33 3.81
N VAL A 270 22.08 -3.99 4.09
CA VAL A 270 21.19 -4.82 4.93
C VAL A 270 21.01 -6.21 4.31
N ILE A 271 20.77 -6.27 3.00
CA ILE A 271 20.63 -7.53 2.26
C ILE A 271 21.94 -8.31 2.30
N GLY A 272 23.09 -7.67 2.06
CA GLY A 272 24.41 -8.33 2.11
C GLY A 272 24.78 -8.89 3.48
N GLN A 273 24.33 -8.25 4.57
CA GLN A 273 24.56 -8.73 5.93
C GLN A 273 23.67 -9.93 6.28
N ARG A 274 22.40 -9.93 5.85
CA ARG A 274 21.42 -10.98 6.18
C ARG A 274 21.48 -12.17 5.22
N HIS A 275 21.72 -11.92 3.92
CA HIS A 275 21.75 -12.90 2.84
C HIS A 275 22.91 -12.63 1.85
N PRO A 276 24.15 -12.98 2.22
CA PRO A 276 25.33 -12.73 1.37
C PRO A 276 25.23 -13.36 -0.03
N GLU A 277 24.70 -14.59 -0.12
CA GLU A 277 24.54 -15.29 -1.41
C GLU A 277 23.50 -14.61 -2.30
N LEU A 278 22.35 -14.22 -1.72
CA LEU A 278 21.32 -13.49 -2.45
C LEU A 278 21.86 -12.14 -2.95
N ALA A 279 22.63 -11.43 -2.12
CA ALA A 279 23.23 -10.15 -2.48
C ALA A 279 24.15 -10.25 -3.71
N SER A 280 24.84 -11.38 -3.91
CA SER A 280 25.67 -11.61 -5.10
C SER A 280 24.86 -11.66 -6.41
N LYS A 281 23.57 -12.00 -6.32
CA LYS A 281 22.63 -12.10 -7.45
C LYS A 281 21.81 -10.82 -7.64
N MET A 282 21.95 -9.84 -6.75
CA MET A 282 21.20 -8.58 -6.79
C MET A 282 21.59 -7.71 -7.99
N ARG A 283 20.60 -7.06 -8.60
CA ARG A 283 20.77 -6.05 -9.66
C ARG A 283 20.25 -4.69 -9.16
N PRO A 284 21.13 -3.82 -8.61
CA PRO A 284 20.71 -2.55 -8.05
C PRO A 284 20.50 -1.49 -9.16
N HIS A 285 19.36 -0.81 -9.09
CA HIS A 285 19.03 0.38 -9.87
C HIS A 285 18.65 1.50 -8.91
N THR A 286 19.18 2.70 -9.19
CA THR A 286 18.87 3.90 -8.41
C THR A 286 18.23 4.91 -9.35
N ALA A 287 17.13 5.53 -8.93
CA ALA A 287 16.37 6.44 -9.79
C ALA A 287 15.78 7.61 -8.98
N VAL A 288 15.39 8.67 -9.66
CA VAL A 288 14.47 9.69 -9.11
C VAL A 288 13.22 9.76 -9.95
N VAL A 289 12.09 10.13 -9.34
CA VAL A 289 10.84 10.32 -10.08
C VAL A 289 10.38 11.77 -10.00
N HIS A 290 10.07 12.37 -11.15
CA HIS A 290 9.41 13.66 -11.18
C HIS A 290 7.93 13.46 -10.84
N TRP A 291 7.50 13.87 -9.65
CA TRP A 291 6.16 13.58 -9.12
C TRP A 291 5.02 14.11 -10.01
N PRO A 292 5.07 15.34 -10.56
CA PRO A 292 4.01 15.86 -11.40
C PRO A 292 3.82 15.08 -12.71
N THR A 293 4.91 14.70 -13.39
CA THR A 293 4.84 14.04 -14.72
C THR A 293 5.05 12.53 -14.66
N ARG A 294 5.32 11.97 -13.48
CA ARG A 294 5.65 10.55 -13.25
C ARG A 294 6.85 10.05 -14.08
N ARG A 295 7.74 10.95 -14.51
CA ARG A 295 8.93 10.58 -15.28
C ARG A 295 9.98 9.98 -14.34
N LEU A 296 10.44 8.77 -14.64
CA LEU A 296 11.52 8.10 -13.93
C LEU A 296 12.85 8.38 -14.64
N ASP A 297 13.81 8.94 -13.92
CA ASP A 297 15.16 9.20 -14.40
C ASP A 297 16.14 8.28 -13.64
N LEU A 298 16.78 7.35 -14.34
CA LEU A 298 17.81 6.48 -13.76
C LEU A 298 19.07 7.29 -13.42
N LEU A 299 19.61 7.08 -12.22
CA LEU A 299 20.88 7.67 -11.80
C LEU A 299 22.02 6.76 -12.20
N GLN A 300 23.12 7.38 -12.64
CA GLN A 300 24.37 6.65 -12.84
C GLN A 300 24.89 6.13 -11.50
N PRO A 301 25.56 4.96 -11.47
CA PRO A 301 26.28 4.50 -10.30
C PRO A 301 27.26 5.59 -9.85
N SER A 302 27.25 5.92 -8.57
CA SER A 302 28.29 6.76 -7.98
C SER A 302 29.62 5.99 -8.10
N ASN A 303 30.59 6.52 -8.85
CA ASN A 303 31.96 5.99 -8.89
C ASN A 303 32.58 5.96 -7.48
#